data_AF-A0A0D5A0E8-F1
#
_entry.id   AF-A0A0D5A0E8-F1
#
_cell.length_a   1.000
_cell.length_b   1.000
_cell.length_c   1.000
_cell.angle_alpha   90.00
_cell.angle_beta   90.00
_cell.angle_gamma   90.00
#
_symmetry.space_group_name_H-M   'P 1'
#
loop_
_entity.id
_entity.type
_entity.pdbx_description
1 polymer ?
#
loop_
_entity_poly.entity_id
_entity_poly.type
_entity_poly.pdbx_seq_one_letter_code
_entity_poly.pdbx_strand_id
1 'polypeptide(L)'
;MAKGTTGKSTGTSKIRFIMVEAEIADGDIGQITQAIQNALRTSSPATTSQRLSGTSLKAVARDNEADDEEEFDEADVVEVDVTPKPQRQRTPRTAKPAPDVLELDMTSGTSLATFVEGTNPKSHAKRFLMIAAWFKEHRDTPAITAAHIYTGYRTLKWPVGIPDFSQPLRDLKSDQYMTTPEKANYAINHLGIAEVDKLRNGGD
;
A
#
# COMPACT_ATOMS: atom_id res chain seq x y z
N MET A 1 -32.71 -40.65 26.77
CA MET A 1 -32.91 -39.18 26.80
C MET A 1 -31.60 -38.49 26.44
N ALA A 2 -31.70 -37.26 25.91
CA ALA A 2 -30.89 -36.72 24.83
C ALA A 2 -29.46 -36.25 25.17
N LYS A 3 -28.61 -36.35 24.13
CA LYS A 3 -27.26 -35.81 23.97
C LYS A 3 -27.35 -34.38 23.42
N GLY A 4 -26.66 -33.43 24.04
CA GLY A 4 -26.56 -32.04 23.57
C GLY A 4 -25.11 -31.59 23.50
N THR A 5 -24.51 -31.67 22.32
CA THR A 5 -23.16 -31.19 21.99
C THR A 5 -23.19 -29.72 21.62
N THR A 6 -22.27 -28.94 22.19
CA THR A 6 -22.00 -27.53 21.88
C THR A 6 -21.36 -27.38 20.49
N GLY A 7 -22.13 -26.86 19.54
CA GLY A 7 -21.70 -26.53 18.18
C GLY A 7 -21.32 -25.05 18.04
N LYS A 8 -20.08 -24.83 17.61
CA LYS A 8 -19.40 -23.56 17.31
C LYS A 8 -20.15 -22.76 16.24
N SER A 9 -20.34 -21.46 16.45
CA SER A 9 -20.97 -20.52 15.51
C SER A 9 -20.07 -20.21 14.31
N THR A 10 -20.05 -21.09 13.31
CA THR A 10 -19.56 -20.79 11.96
C THR A 10 -20.68 -20.14 11.15
N GLY A 11 -20.90 -18.84 11.39
CA GLY A 11 -21.80 -18.03 10.58
C GLY A 11 -21.25 -17.83 9.18
N THR A 12 -21.92 -18.37 8.16
CA THR A 12 -21.63 -18.08 6.76
C THR A 12 -22.45 -16.88 6.32
N SER A 13 -21.80 -15.73 6.09
CA SER A 13 -22.47 -14.54 5.57
C SER A 13 -22.91 -14.78 4.12
N LYS A 14 -24.22 -14.82 3.89
CA LYS A 14 -24.82 -14.91 2.56
C LYS A 14 -25.07 -13.50 2.03
N ILE A 15 -24.31 -13.08 1.02
CA ILE A 15 -24.51 -11.83 0.30
C ILE A 15 -25.35 -12.14 -0.95
N ARG A 16 -26.51 -11.52 -1.08
CA ARG A 16 -27.39 -11.65 -2.25
C ARG A 16 -27.39 -10.33 -3.01
N PHE A 17 -26.85 -10.32 -4.23
CA PHE A 17 -26.98 -9.18 -5.12
C PHE A 17 -28.35 -9.24 -5.79
N ILE A 18 -29.17 -8.21 -5.58
CA ILE A 18 -30.44 -8.02 -6.28
C ILE A 18 -30.15 -6.98 -7.36
N MET A 19 -30.25 -7.40 -8.62
CA MET A 19 -30.12 -6.50 -9.76
C MET A 19 -31.45 -5.76 -9.91
N VAL A 20 -31.45 -4.46 -9.62
CA VAL A 20 -32.63 -3.60 -9.75
C VAL A 20 -32.52 -2.93 -11.11
N GLU A 21 -33.39 -3.33 -12.03
CA GLU A 21 -33.54 -2.68 -13.33
C GLU A 21 -34.77 -1.77 -13.24
N ALA A 22 -34.56 -0.47 -13.39
CA ALA A 22 -35.63 0.53 -13.36
C ALA A 22 -35.51 1.42 -14.60
N GLU A 23 -36.55 1.44 -15.41
CA GLU A 23 -36.67 2.31 -16.57
C GLU A 23 -37.29 3.64 -16.11
N ILE A 24 -36.50 4.71 -16.05
CA ILE A 24 -36.93 6.01 -15.52
C ILE A 24 -36.43 7.12 -16.44
N ALA A 25 -37.33 8.06 -16.77
CA ALA A 25 -37.06 9.24 -17.58
C ALA A 25 -36.03 10.17 -16.92
N ASP A 26 -35.11 10.69 -17.74
CA ASP A 26 -33.97 11.52 -17.35
C ASP A 26 -34.38 12.71 -16.47
N GLY A 27 -34.03 12.64 -15.17
CA GLY A 27 -34.24 13.78 -14.25
C GLY A 27 -33.92 13.56 -12.78
N ASP A 28 -33.94 12.32 -12.26
CA ASP A 28 -33.94 12.10 -10.79
C ASP A 28 -33.00 11.00 -10.26
N ILE A 29 -31.86 10.77 -10.94
CA ILE A 29 -30.82 9.81 -10.50
C ILE A 29 -30.04 10.30 -9.25
N GLY A 30 -29.91 11.61 -9.08
CA GLY A 30 -29.09 12.21 -8.00
C GLY A 30 -29.62 11.93 -6.60
N GLN A 31 -30.95 12.04 -6.40
CA GLN A 31 -31.57 11.91 -5.08
C GLN A 31 -31.59 10.46 -4.59
N ILE A 32 -31.79 9.50 -5.51
CA ILE A 32 -31.85 8.07 -5.17
C ILE A 32 -30.46 7.55 -4.76
N THR A 33 -29.39 7.98 -5.45
CA THR A 33 -28.02 7.57 -5.09
C THR A 33 -27.65 8.02 -3.67
N GLN A 34 -28.10 9.21 -3.27
CA GLN A 34 -27.82 9.77 -1.95
C GLN A 34 -28.60 9.05 -0.84
N ALA A 35 -29.85 8.65 -1.10
CA ALA A 35 -30.65 7.84 -0.18
C ALA A 35 -30.07 6.44 0.04
N ILE A 36 -29.58 5.78 -1.02
CA ILE A 36 -28.93 4.46 -0.93
C ILE A 36 -27.59 4.56 -0.18
N GLN A 37 -26.80 5.61 -0.43
CA GLN A 37 -25.53 5.82 0.29
C GLN A 37 -25.74 6.07 1.80
N ASN A 38 -26.84 6.71 2.19
CA ASN A 38 -27.15 6.91 3.60
C ASN A 38 -27.69 5.64 4.27
N ALA A 39 -28.43 4.80 3.55
CA ALA A 39 -28.97 3.55 4.06
C ALA A 39 -27.91 2.44 4.24
N LEU A 40 -26.80 2.47 3.49
CA LEU A 40 -25.72 1.46 3.57
C LEU A 40 -24.63 1.78 4.60
N ARG A 41 -24.66 2.97 5.22
CA ARG A 41 -23.72 3.29 6.30
C ARG A 41 -24.22 2.67 7.60
N THR A 42 -23.68 1.50 7.95
CA THR A 42 -23.81 0.92 9.29
C THR A 42 -23.25 1.91 10.31
N SER A 43 -24.12 2.52 11.11
CA SER A 43 -23.77 3.40 12.21
C SER A 43 -23.10 2.58 13.33
N SER A 44 -21.77 2.60 13.39
CA SER A 44 -21.02 2.12 14.56
C SER A 44 -20.71 3.34 15.44
N PRO A 45 -21.04 3.32 16.75
CA PRO A 45 -20.76 4.44 17.64
C PRO A 45 -19.25 4.63 17.81
N ALA A 46 -18.83 5.90 17.76
CA ALA A 46 -17.43 6.33 17.85
C ALA A 46 -16.86 6.08 19.26
N THR A 47 -15.81 5.28 19.36
CA THR A 47 -14.92 5.27 20.53
C THR A 47 -13.87 6.36 20.32
N THR A 48 -14.05 7.47 21.04
CA THR A 48 -13.12 8.59 21.12
C THR A 48 -11.78 8.13 21.71
N SER A 49 -10.71 8.12 20.91
CA SER A 49 -9.33 8.03 21.37
C SER A 49 -8.62 9.34 21.02
N GLN A 50 -8.58 10.26 21.98
CA GLN A 50 -7.77 11.48 21.87
C GLN A 50 -6.29 11.10 22.04
N ARG A 51 -5.50 11.31 20.99
CA ARG A 51 -4.03 11.30 21.06
C ARG A 51 -3.56 12.73 21.29
N LEU A 52 -2.94 12.97 22.45
CA LEU A 52 -2.27 14.21 22.80
C LEU A 52 -1.10 14.49 21.83
N SER A 53 -1.12 15.67 21.22
CA SER A 53 0.00 16.23 20.47
C SER A 53 0.83 17.09 21.41
N GLY A 54 2.08 16.70 21.66
CA GLY A 54 3.05 17.48 22.45
C GLY A 54 3.96 18.30 21.52
N THR A 55 3.92 19.60 21.73
CA THR A 55 4.62 20.66 20.98
C THR A 55 6.14 20.64 21.19
N SER A 56 6.87 20.95 20.13
CA SER A 56 8.33 21.16 20.07
C SER A 56 8.75 22.47 20.74
N LEU A 57 9.67 22.43 21.71
CA LEU A 57 10.49 23.57 22.15
C LEU A 57 11.93 23.11 22.48
N LYS A 58 12.91 23.94 22.13
CA LYS A 58 14.36 23.65 22.24
C LYS A 58 15.01 24.55 23.31
N ALA A 59 15.57 23.91 24.36
CA ALA A 59 16.68 24.27 25.27
C ALA A 59 16.57 25.59 26.10
N VAL A 60 16.92 25.71 27.40
CA VAL A 60 18.12 25.29 28.19
C VAL A 60 17.86 25.35 29.73
N ALA A 61 18.44 24.38 30.47
CA ALA A 61 18.97 24.33 31.87
C ALA A 61 18.11 24.40 33.17
N ARG A 62 18.29 23.30 33.95
CA ARG A 62 18.57 23.12 35.40
C ARG A 62 17.52 23.38 36.52
N ASP A 63 17.17 22.23 37.14
CA ASP A 63 17.06 21.87 38.59
C ASP A 63 15.99 22.45 39.53
N ASN A 64 15.58 21.58 40.48
CA ASN A 64 14.61 21.73 41.58
C ASN A 64 13.12 21.87 41.21
N GLU A 65 12.12 21.43 41.98
CA GLU A 65 11.88 20.44 43.05
C GLU A 65 10.33 20.44 43.20
N ALA A 66 9.74 19.37 43.78
CA ALA A 66 8.30 19.13 44.02
C ALA A 66 7.46 20.39 44.38
N ASP A 67 6.32 20.65 43.73
CA ASP A 67 4.98 20.05 43.91
C ASP A 67 4.35 20.38 45.27
N ASP A 68 3.61 21.49 45.33
CA ASP A 68 2.30 21.56 46.01
C ASP A 68 1.59 22.91 45.66
N GLU A 69 0.26 22.91 45.86
CA GLU A 69 -0.72 24.02 45.82
C GLU A 69 -1.72 24.03 44.64
N GLU A 70 -2.91 23.54 44.99
CA GLU A 70 -4.21 23.66 44.35
C GLU A 70 -4.65 25.13 44.20
N GLU A 71 -5.12 25.53 43.02
CA GLU A 71 -6.14 26.58 42.92
C GLU A 71 -7.10 26.24 41.76
N PHE A 72 -8.35 26.00 42.14
CA PHE A 72 -9.50 25.84 41.28
C PHE A 72 -9.85 27.21 40.70
N ASP A 73 -9.86 27.36 39.38
CA ASP A 73 -10.49 28.51 38.76
C ASP A 73 -11.24 28.13 37.48
N GLU A 74 -12.18 29.00 37.17
CA GLU A 74 -13.55 28.76 36.76
C GLU A 74 -13.70 28.47 35.26
N ALA A 75 -14.68 27.63 34.93
CA ALA A 75 -14.97 27.22 33.57
C ALA A 75 -15.60 28.35 32.75
N ASP A 76 -14.79 29.08 31.99
CA ASP A 76 -15.28 29.96 30.92
C ASP A 76 -15.50 29.14 29.63
N VAL A 77 -16.76 29.04 29.22
CA VAL A 77 -17.21 28.31 28.02
C VAL A 77 -16.92 29.18 26.80
N VAL A 78 -15.72 29.05 26.23
CA VAL A 78 -15.40 29.66 24.94
C VAL A 78 -16.03 28.84 23.81
N GLU A 79 -17.06 29.40 23.20
CA GLU A 79 -17.72 28.90 21.99
C GLU A 79 -16.71 28.86 20.83
N VAL A 80 -16.20 27.66 20.51
CA VAL A 80 -15.25 27.46 19.42
C VAL A 80 -16.01 27.41 18.10
N ASP A 81 -16.01 28.53 17.36
CA ASP A 81 -16.39 28.57 15.94
C ASP A 81 -15.41 27.72 15.12
N VAL A 82 -15.82 26.50 14.77
CA VAL A 82 -15.04 25.59 13.91
C VAL A 82 -15.30 25.96 12.46
N THR A 83 -14.65 27.01 11.96
CA THR A 83 -14.66 27.32 10.54
C THR A 83 -13.86 26.24 9.77
N PRO A 84 -14.47 25.46 8.87
CA PRO A 84 -13.79 24.37 8.18
C PRO A 84 -12.75 24.93 7.19
N LYS A 85 -11.47 24.60 7.42
CA LYS A 85 -10.39 24.98 6.49
C LYS A 85 -10.59 24.29 5.13
N PRO A 86 -10.48 25.02 4.00
CA PRO A 86 -10.68 24.45 2.68
C PRO A 86 -9.62 23.38 2.39
N GLN A 87 -10.07 22.21 1.92
CA GLN A 87 -9.19 21.11 1.52
C GLN A 87 -8.30 21.57 0.36
N ARG A 88 -6.99 21.48 0.55
CA ARG A 88 -5.99 21.84 -0.46
C ARG A 88 -6.14 20.91 -1.66
N GLN A 89 -6.57 21.46 -2.80
CA GLN A 89 -6.68 20.72 -4.05
C GLN A 89 -5.28 20.23 -4.44
N ARG A 90 -5.11 18.90 -4.52
CA ARG A 90 -3.84 18.29 -4.93
C ARG A 90 -3.71 18.47 -6.43
N THR A 91 -2.72 19.24 -6.85
CA THR A 91 -2.37 19.35 -8.26
C THR A 91 -1.96 17.98 -8.81
N PRO A 92 -2.42 17.61 -10.03
CA PRO A 92 -2.01 16.37 -10.67
C PRO A 92 -0.49 16.38 -10.86
N ARG A 93 0.20 15.36 -10.31
CA ARG A 93 1.64 15.22 -10.52
C ARG A 93 1.88 14.72 -11.95
N THR A 94 2.71 15.44 -12.70
CA THR A 94 3.20 14.98 -14.00
C THR A 94 3.93 13.64 -13.83
N ALA A 95 3.63 12.67 -14.71
CA ALA A 95 4.30 11.38 -14.73
C ALA A 95 5.80 11.57 -14.98
N LYS A 96 6.63 10.72 -14.37
CA LYS A 96 8.07 10.75 -14.63
C LYS A 96 8.36 10.11 -16.00
N PRO A 97 9.43 10.52 -16.70
CA PRO A 97 9.87 9.84 -17.91
C PRO A 97 10.09 8.34 -17.64
N ALA A 98 9.72 7.50 -18.61
CA ALA A 98 10.05 6.08 -18.55
C ALA A 98 11.58 5.91 -18.52
N PRO A 99 12.11 4.94 -17.75
CA PRO A 99 13.54 4.65 -17.75
C PRO A 99 14.03 4.23 -19.14
N ASP A 100 15.33 4.45 -19.40
CA ASP A 100 15.95 3.96 -20.62
C ASP A 100 16.00 2.42 -20.65
N VAL A 101 15.90 1.85 -21.87
CA VAL A 101 16.11 0.41 -22.08
C VAL A 101 17.61 0.16 -22.10
N LEU A 102 18.08 -0.77 -21.27
CA LEU A 102 19.48 -1.16 -21.23
C LEU A 102 19.74 -2.29 -22.23
N GLU A 103 20.86 -2.23 -22.93
CA GLU A 103 21.35 -3.32 -23.79
C GLU A 103 21.99 -4.41 -22.91
N LEU A 104 21.13 -5.22 -22.30
CA LEU A 104 21.52 -6.35 -21.48
C LEU A 104 21.12 -7.64 -22.19
N ASP A 105 21.98 -8.64 -22.12
CA ASP A 105 21.58 -9.96 -22.56
C ASP A 105 20.53 -10.52 -21.58
N MET A 106 19.43 -11.02 -22.14
CA MET A 106 18.27 -11.55 -21.42
C MET A 106 18.04 -13.03 -21.71
N THR A 107 18.94 -13.63 -22.50
CA THR A 107 18.75 -14.90 -23.18
C THR A 107 19.85 -15.92 -22.92
N SER A 108 21.11 -15.53 -22.70
CA SER A 108 22.15 -16.51 -22.38
C SER A 108 21.88 -17.22 -21.06
N GLY A 109 22.06 -18.54 -21.06
CA GLY A 109 21.78 -19.41 -19.92
C GLY A 109 20.27 -19.52 -19.67
N THR A 110 19.84 -19.26 -18.43
CA THR A 110 18.42 -19.19 -18.09
C THR A 110 17.87 -17.85 -18.54
N SER A 111 17.04 -17.86 -19.59
CA SER A 111 16.36 -16.65 -20.03
C SER A 111 15.41 -16.13 -18.95
N LEU A 112 15.20 -14.81 -18.91
CA LEU A 112 14.24 -14.21 -17.98
C LEU A 112 12.82 -14.78 -18.20
N ALA A 113 12.46 -15.08 -19.45
CA ALA A 113 11.17 -15.67 -19.78
C ALA A 113 10.99 -17.05 -19.14
N THR A 114 11.99 -17.93 -19.25
CA THR A 114 11.95 -19.27 -18.64
C THR A 114 11.99 -19.22 -17.12
N PHE A 115 12.62 -18.20 -16.54
CA PHE A 115 12.66 -18.05 -15.08
C PHE A 115 11.30 -17.68 -14.48
N VAL A 116 10.51 -16.91 -15.21
CA VAL A 116 9.19 -16.42 -14.78
C VAL A 116 8.04 -17.31 -15.27
N GLU A 117 8.35 -18.37 -16.01
CA GLU A 117 7.37 -19.32 -16.50
C GLU A 117 6.70 -20.05 -15.31
N GLY A 118 5.37 -20.18 -15.35
CA GLY A 118 4.60 -20.85 -14.30
C GLY A 118 4.27 -20.01 -13.05
N THR A 119 4.89 -18.85 -12.84
CA THR A 119 4.70 -18.04 -11.62
C THR A 119 3.57 -17.00 -11.71
N ASN A 120 3.20 -16.60 -12.93
CA ASN A 120 2.20 -15.58 -13.26
C ASN A 120 1.96 -14.49 -12.17
N PRO A 121 2.97 -13.67 -11.84
CA PRO A 121 2.85 -12.67 -10.79
C PRO A 121 1.80 -11.60 -11.15
N LYS A 122 0.73 -11.52 -10.33
CA LYS A 122 -0.38 -10.58 -10.53
C LYS A 122 -0.01 -9.14 -10.17
N SER A 123 0.78 -8.95 -9.11
CA SER A 123 1.18 -7.63 -8.61
C SER A 123 2.48 -7.14 -9.25
N HIS A 124 2.57 -5.82 -9.48
CA HIS A 124 3.81 -5.17 -9.91
C HIS A 124 4.95 -5.39 -8.91
N ALA A 125 4.68 -5.41 -7.60
CA ALA A 125 5.71 -5.67 -6.59
C ALA A 125 6.34 -7.06 -6.77
N LYS A 126 5.51 -8.09 -6.95
CA LYS A 126 5.95 -9.48 -7.21
C LYS A 126 6.78 -9.57 -8.50
N ARG A 127 6.33 -8.91 -9.56
CA ARG A 127 7.06 -8.81 -10.85
C ARG A 127 8.44 -8.18 -10.68
N PHE A 128 8.56 -7.13 -9.88
CA PHE A 128 9.82 -6.46 -9.60
C PHE A 128 10.78 -7.38 -8.85
N LEU A 129 10.29 -8.11 -7.84
CA LEU A 129 11.10 -9.09 -7.10
C LEU A 129 11.61 -10.21 -8.00
N MET A 130 10.78 -10.73 -8.90
CA MET A 130 11.20 -11.78 -9.83
C MET A 130 12.33 -11.33 -10.75
N ILE A 131 12.21 -10.13 -11.34
CA ILE A 131 13.26 -9.58 -12.21
C ILE A 131 14.53 -9.34 -11.40
N ALA A 132 14.42 -8.81 -10.17
CA ALA A 132 15.55 -8.57 -9.28
C ALA A 132 16.28 -9.87 -8.90
N ALA A 133 15.53 -10.93 -8.58
CA ALA A 133 16.10 -12.25 -8.28
C ALA A 133 16.85 -12.83 -9.48
N TRP A 134 16.25 -12.76 -10.68
CA TRP A 134 16.89 -13.26 -11.89
C TRP A 134 18.21 -12.54 -12.21
N PHE A 135 18.27 -11.21 -12.06
CA PHE A 135 19.52 -10.46 -12.26
C PHE A 135 20.61 -10.86 -11.26
N LYS A 136 20.22 -11.11 -10.01
CA LYS A 136 21.16 -11.54 -8.97
C LYS A 136 21.69 -12.95 -9.22
N GLU A 137 20.83 -13.88 -9.65
CA GLU A 137 21.18 -15.30 -9.83
C GLU A 137 21.90 -15.58 -11.15
N HIS A 138 21.54 -14.89 -12.23
CA HIS A 138 21.99 -15.25 -13.57
C HIS A 138 22.90 -14.22 -14.25
N ARG A 139 22.99 -12.99 -13.71
CA ARG A 139 23.72 -11.88 -14.33
C ARG A 139 24.78 -11.25 -13.45
N ASP A 140 25.05 -11.84 -12.28
CA ASP A 140 25.99 -11.33 -11.27
C ASP A 140 25.80 -9.81 -11.01
N THR A 141 24.54 -9.36 -11.15
CA THR A 141 24.16 -7.95 -11.01
C THR A 141 23.30 -7.84 -9.76
N PRO A 142 23.93 -7.81 -8.56
CA PRO A 142 23.19 -7.82 -7.30
C PRO A 142 22.43 -6.51 -7.06
N ALA A 143 22.86 -5.43 -7.69
CA ALA A 143 22.29 -4.10 -7.58
C ALA A 143 21.61 -3.72 -8.91
N ILE A 144 20.29 -3.50 -8.85
CA ILE A 144 19.46 -3.15 -9.99
C ILE A 144 18.89 -1.74 -9.86
N THR A 145 18.60 -1.14 -11.01
CA THR A 145 17.94 0.18 -11.11
C THR A 145 16.56 0.05 -11.74
N ALA A 146 15.80 1.15 -11.78
CA ALA A 146 14.54 1.20 -12.50
C ALA A 146 14.66 0.83 -13.99
N ALA A 147 15.81 1.11 -14.62
CA ALA A 147 16.10 0.76 -16.02
C ALA A 147 16.23 -0.75 -16.23
N HIS A 148 16.84 -1.47 -15.29
CA HIS A 148 16.93 -2.94 -15.31
C HIS A 148 15.53 -3.57 -15.25
N ILE A 149 14.69 -3.09 -14.33
CA ILE A 149 13.30 -3.55 -14.22
C ILE A 149 12.51 -3.24 -15.48
N TYR A 150 12.60 -2.00 -15.98
CA TYR A 150 11.90 -1.59 -17.19
C TYR A 150 12.29 -2.47 -18.38
N THR A 151 13.58 -2.74 -18.55
CA THR A 151 14.09 -3.65 -19.58
C THR A 151 13.49 -5.05 -19.43
N GLY A 152 13.47 -5.61 -18.22
CA GLY A 152 12.82 -6.91 -17.95
C GLY A 152 11.33 -6.93 -18.30
N TYR A 153 10.60 -5.86 -17.97
CA TYR A 153 9.19 -5.71 -18.38
C TYR A 153 9.00 -5.70 -19.90
N ARG A 154 9.91 -5.03 -20.63
CA ARG A 154 9.86 -4.97 -22.10
C ARG A 154 10.17 -6.35 -22.70
N THR A 155 11.15 -7.07 -22.16
CA THR A 155 11.49 -8.45 -22.57
C THR A 155 10.31 -9.40 -22.37
N LEU A 156 9.63 -9.32 -21.23
CA LEU A 156 8.47 -10.17 -20.89
C LEU A 156 7.14 -9.69 -21.50
N LYS A 157 7.15 -8.56 -22.22
CA LYS A 157 5.94 -7.90 -22.76
C LYS A 157 4.87 -7.63 -21.71
N TRP A 158 5.28 -7.32 -20.49
CA TRP A 158 4.36 -6.96 -19.41
C TRP A 158 3.84 -5.53 -19.54
N PRO A 159 2.66 -5.22 -18.94
CA PRO A 159 2.12 -3.86 -18.93
C PRO A 159 3.08 -2.86 -18.27
N VAL A 160 3.43 -1.80 -19.00
CA VAL A 160 4.34 -0.72 -18.55
C VAL A 160 3.61 0.55 -18.10
N GLY A 161 2.32 0.45 -17.76
CA GLY A 161 1.49 1.57 -17.29
C GLY A 161 1.83 2.09 -15.88
N ILE A 162 3.09 1.99 -15.46
CA ILE A 162 3.59 2.40 -14.15
C ILE A 162 4.11 3.84 -14.26
N PRO A 163 3.51 4.83 -13.57
CA PRO A 163 3.90 6.24 -13.69
C PRO A 163 5.31 6.56 -13.18
N ASP A 164 5.83 5.75 -12.25
CA ASP A 164 7.19 5.87 -11.71
C ASP A 164 7.73 4.46 -11.41
N PHE A 165 8.59 3.95 -12.28
CA PHE A 165 9.25 2.64 -12.08
C PHE A 165 10.18 2.62 -10.87
N SER A 166 10.57 3.76 -10.31
CA SER A 166 11.36 3.79 -9.08
C SER A 166 10.50 3.70 -7.81
N GLN A 167 9.18 3.93 -7.90
CA GLN A 167 8.30 3.90 -6.73
C GLN A 167 8.17 2.49 -6.14
N PRO A 168 7.87 1.43 -6.91
CA PRO A 168 7.77 0.08 -6.34
C PRO A 168 9.08 -0.41 -5.73
N LEU A 169 10.23 0.04 -6.22
CA LEU A 169 11.53 -0.28 -5.61
C LEU A 169 11.71 0.38 -4.23
N ARG A 170 11.19 1.60 -4.05
CA ARG A 170 11.16 2.26 -2.74
C ARG A 170 10.19 1.56 -1.79
N ASP A 171 9.04 1.12 -2.30
CA ASP A 171 8.03 0.43 -1.52
C ASP A 171 8.56 -0.94 -1.05
N LEU A 172 9.13 -1.74 -1.96
CA LEU A 172 9.77 -3.03 -1.62
C LEU A 172 10.93 -2.91 -0.63
N LYS A 173 11.66 -1.79 -0.67
CA LYS A 173 12.65 -1.47 0.35
C LYS A 173 12.00 -1.19 1.71
N SER A 174 10.93 -0.40 1.73
CA SER A 174 10.15 -0.12 2.95
C SER A 174 9.65 -1.43 3.57
N ASP A 175 9.17 -2.35 2.73
CA ASP A 175 8.68 -3.68 3.11
C ASP A 175 9.79 -4.68 3.45
N GLN A 176 11.05 -4.24 3.50
CA GLN A 176 12.22 -5.06 3.87
C GLN A 176 12.54 -6.21 2.91
N TYR A 177 12.06 -6.20 1.66
CA TYR A 177 12.45 -7.19 0.64
C TYR A 177 13.69 -6.77 -0.17
N MET A 178 14.05 -5.48 -0.13
CA MET A 178 15.21 -4.95 -0.83
C MET A 178 16.04 -4.04 0.08
N THR A 179 17.34 -3.95 -0.22
CA THR A 179 18.27 -3.02 0.40
C THR A 179 18.78 -2.01 -0.63
N THR A 180 19.44 -0.95 -0.18
CA THR A 180 20.04 0.07 -1.05
C THR A 180 21.54 0.06 -0.81
N PRO A 181 22.33 -0.67 -1.62
CA PRO A 181 23.79 -0.63 -1.50
C PRO A 181 24.36 0.74 -1.89
N GLU A 182 23.77 1.39 -2.88
CA GLU A 182 24.16 2.70 -3.38
C GLU A 182 22.92 3.52 -3.76
N LYS A 183 23.04 4.84 -3.80
CA LYS A 183 21.95 5.73 -4.19
C LYS A 183 21.34 5.31 -5.54
N ALA A 184 20.03 5.13 -5.57
CA ALA A 184 19.23 4.68 -6.73
C ALA A 184 19.51 3.25 -7.23
N ASN A 185 20.35 2.50 -6.52
CA ASN A 185 20.58 1.08 -6.74
C ASN A 185 19.88 0.26 -5.64
N TYR A 186 19.23 -0.82 -6.03
CA TYR A 186 18.45 -1.68 -5.14
C TYR A 186 18.93 -3.12 -5.26
N ALA A 187 19.17 -3.77 -4.13
CA ALA A 187 19.58 -5.17 -4.11
C ALA A 187 18.53 -6.02 -3.41
N ILE A 188 18.17 -7.16 -4.00
CA ILE A 188 17.26 -8.11 -3.36
C ILE A 188 17.97 -8.82 -2.21
N ASN A 189 17.31 -8.85 -1.05
CA ASN A 189 17.85 -9.51 0.15
C ASN A 189 17.32 -10.94 0.28
N HIS A 190 17.68 -11.62 1.37
CA HIS A 190 17.26 -13.00 1.62
C HIS A 190 15.74 -13.15 1.79
N LEU A 191 15.03 -12.14 2.32
CA LEU A 191 13.57 -12.16 2.45
C LEU A 191 12.89 -12.02 1.08
N GLY A 192 13.42 -11.14 0.22
CA GLY A 192 12.94 -10.99 -1.16
C GLY A 192 13.14 -12.26 -1.98
N ILE A 193 14.29 -12.94 -1.82
CA ILE A 193 14.54 -14.24 -2.46
C ILE A 193 13.55 -15.28 -1.97
N ALA A 194 13.35 -15.39 -0.66
CA ALA A 194 12.39 -16.34 -0.09
C ALA A 194 10.96 -16.09 -0.61
N GLU A 195 10.58 -14.84 -0.84
CA GLU A 195 9.29 -14.50 -1.44
C GLU A 195 9.19 -14.94 -2.90
N VAL A 196 10.26 -14.76 -3.69
CA VAL A 196 10.33 -15.27 -5.06
C VAL A 196 10.25 -16.80 -5.09
N ASP A 197 10.90 -17.49 -4.17
CA ASP A 197 10.83 -18.95 -4.08
C ASP A 197 9.42 -19.43 -3.73
N LYS A 198 8.70 -18.74 -2.84
CA LYS A 198 7.28 -19.03 -2.59
C LYS A 198 6.45 -18.88 -3.86
N LEU A 199 6.66 -17.79 -4.61
CA LEU A 199 5.94 -17.57 -5.87
C LEU A 199 6.22 -18.70 -6.86
N ARG A 200 7.49 -19.11 -7.00
CA ARG A 200 7.92 -20.22 -7.88
C ARG A 200 7.31 -21.56 -7.49
N ASN A 201 7.06 -21.77 -6.21
CA ASN A 201 6.43 -22.97 -5.68
C ASN A 201 4.89 -22.89 -5.63
N GLY A 202 4.27 -21.86 -6.20
CA GLY A 202 2.82 -21.71 -6.30
C GLY A 202 2.13 -21.08 -5.09
N GLY A 203 2.88 -20.42 -4.20
CA GLY A 203 2.30 -19.59 -3.14
C GLY A 203 1.90 -18.21 -3.68
N ASP A 204 0.60 -17.92 -3.73
CA ASP A 204 0.07 -16.58 -4.02
C ASP A 204 -0.18 -15.79 -2.72
#